data_AF-A0A7Y0ADD0-F1
#
_entry.id   AF-A0A7Y0ADD0-F1
#
_cell.length_a   1.000
_cell.length_b   1.000
_cell.length_c   1.000
_cell.angle_alpha   90.00
_cell.angle_beta   90.00
_cell.angle_gamma   90.00
#
_symmetry.space_group_name_H-M   'P 1'
#
loop_
_entity.id
_entity.type
_entity.pdbx_description
1 polymer ?
#
loop_
_entity_poly.entity_id
_entity_poly.type
_entity_poly.pdbx_seq_one_letter_code
_entity_poly.pdbx_strand_id
1 'polypeptide(L)'
;MEFFLQLQQATPWLHLLPLLVALVGGLLRFYRLPLALRYLVGAVAWSLTIELAAAALRLQHLPNLLLIPLDVVGELTLLALMYQAALRSAALNRWLPIGLALFASYALLSMLDAPVAVKFRADLQITENCLLLALVVLYFRQLLSQLTVRRLEREPLFWVSAGLFIYCLGKIQIVLFSDYLLLHYSRQFNQAVWGVHKLLIMVLNSSYAVALWMRPRK
;
A
#
# COMPACT_ATOMS: atom_id res chain seq x y z
N MET A 1 -17.41 -5.51 25.18
CA MET A 1 -15.95 -5.46 25.39
C MET A 1 -15.27 -6.76 24.93
N GLU A 2 -15.83 -7.93 25.22
CA GLU A 2 -15.29 -9.24 24.78
C GLU A 2 -15.25 -9.45 23.25
N PHE A 3 -16.27 -8.98 22.51
CA PHE A 3 -16.25 -9.05 21.03
C PHE A 3 -15.05 -8.31 20.41
N PHE A 4 -14.63 -7.20 21.02
CA PHE A 4 -13.49 -6.41 20.57
C PHE A 4 -12.16 -7.13 20.84
N LEU A 5 -12.07 -7.88 21.95
CA LEU A 5 -10.91 -8.70 22.31
C LEU A 5 -10.81 -9.98 21.47
N GLN A 6 -11.95 -10.63 21.15
CA GLN A 6 -11.98 -11.77 20.22
C GLN A 6 -11.61 -11.35 18.79
N LEU A 7 -12.09 -10.19 18.34
CA LEU A 7 -11.62 -9.57 17.10
C LEU A 7 -10.10 -9.34 17.15
N GLN A 8 -9.53 -8.89 18.26
CA GLN A 8 -8.09 -8.65 18.41
C GLN A 8 -7.23 -9.94 18.33
N GLN A 9 -7.77 -11.11 18.67
CA GLN A 9 -7.09 -12.41 18.58
C GLN A 9 -7.24 -13.09 17.20
N ALA A 10 -8.38 -12.90 16.51
CA ALA A 10 -8.61 -13.38 15.14
C ALA A 10 -8.11 -12.42 14.04
N THR A 11 -7.86 -11.14 14.36
CA THR A 11 -7.42 -10.10 13.41
C THR A 11 -6.03 -10.22 12.81
N PRO A 12 -5.02 -10.98 13.29
CA PRO A 12 -3.72 -10.96 12.63
C PRO A 12 -3.74 -11.62 11.25
N TRP A 13 -4.80 -12.33 10.87
CA TRP A 13 -4.87 -13.05 9.60
C TRP A 13 -6.03 -12.64 8.70
N LEU A 14 -7.04 -11.95 9.24
CA LEU A 14 -8.25 -11.57 8.48
C LEU A 14 -7.92 -10.63 7.30
N HIS A 15 -6.94 -9.75 7.46
CA HIS A 15 -6.53 -8.85 6.38
C HIS A 15 -5.79 -9.56 5.23
N LEU A 16 -5.31 -10.80 5.45
CA LEU A 16 -4.71 -11.62 4.39
C LEU A 16 -5.74 -12.18 3.42
N LEU A 17 -6.99 -12.38 3.84
CA LEU A 17 -8.03 -12.95 2.97
C LEU A 17 -8.23 -12.11 1.69
N PRO A 18 -8.51 -10.79 1.77
CA PRO A 18 -8.64 -9.99 0.55
C PRO A 18 -7.34 -9.91 -0.26
N LEU A 19 -6.18 -9.94 0.40
CA LEU A 19 -4.87 -9.96 -0.27
C LEU A 19 -4.70 -11.23 -1.12
N LEU A 20 -5.01 -12.41 -0.56
CA LEU A 20 -4.95 -13.68 -1.26
C LEU A 20 -5.97 -13.75 -2.41
N VAL A 21 -7.19 -13.26 -2.19
CA VAL A 21 -8.22 -13.18 -3.24
C VAL A 21 -7.75 -12.28 -4.40
N ALA A 22 -7.13 -11.14 -4.08
CA ALA A 22 -6.54 -10.25 -5.08
C ALA A 22 -5.42 -10.97 -5.85
N LEU A 23 -4.49 -11.63 -5.16
CA LEU A 23 -3.36 -12.31 -5.77
C LEU A 23 -3.81 -13.46 -6.68
N VAL A 24 -4.70 -14.33 -6.21
CA VAL A 24 -5.24 -15.45 -7.00
C VAL A 24 -5.97 -14.93 -8.24
N GLY A 25 -6.84 -13.93 -8.09
CA GLY A 25 -7.53 -13.31 -9.22
C GLY A 25 -6.58 -12.71 -10.26
N GLY A 26 -5.52 -12.04 -9.77
CA GLY A 26 -4.46 -11.47 -10.58
C GLY A 26 -3.65 -12.51 -11.35
N LEU A 27 -3.18 -13.57 -10.68
CA LEU A 27 -2.35 -14.62 -11.27
C LEU A 27 -3.13 -15.43 -12.31
N LEU A 28 -4.37 -15.84 -12.01
CA LEU A 28 -5.22 -16.58 -12.95
C LEU A 28 -5.48 -15.83 -14.26
N ARG A 29 -5.41 -14.50 -14.23
CA ARG A 29 -5.69 -13.63 -15.37
C ARG A 29 -4.48 -12.87 -15.87
N PHE A 30 -3.28 -13.13 -15.36
CA PHE A 30 -2.09 -12.29 -15.56
C PHE A 30 -1.83 -11.93 -17.03
N TYR A 31 -1.87 -12.93 -17.91
CA TYR A 31 -1.66 -12.74 -19.34
C TYR A 31 -2.77 -11.95 -20.06
N ARG A 32 -3.98 -11.91 -19.48
CA ARG A 32 -5.14 -11.16 -20.00
C ARG A 32 -5.26 -9.74 -19.42
N LEU A 33 -4.52 -9.43 -18.36
CA LEU A 33 -4.55 -8.12 -17.72
C LEU A 33 -3.78 -7.08 -18.56
N PRO A 34 -4.28 -5.82 -18.63
CA PRO A 34 -3.51 -4.70 -19.15
C PRO A 34 -2.27 -4.46 -18.30
N LEU A 35 -1.24 -3.84 -18.89
CA LEU A 35 0.06 -3.65 -18.24
C LEU A 35 -0.02 -3.01 -16.85
N ALA A 36 -0.87 -1.98 -16.67
CA ALA A 36 -1.07 -1.33 -15.38
C ALA A 36 -1.52 -2.33 -14.29
N LEU A 37 -2.49 -3.19 -14.58
CA LEU A 37 -2.97 -4.18 -13.62
C LEU A 37 -1.96 -5.31 -13.37
N ARG A 38 -1.02 -5.57 -14.28
CA ARG A 38 0.09 -6.51 -14.02
C ARG A 38 1.04 -5.97 -12.96
N TYR A 39 1.32 -4.66 -12.97
CA TYR A 39 2.08 -4.03 -11.90
C TYR A 39 1.34 -4.08 -10.56
N LEU A 40 0.00 -3.96 -10.56
CA LEU A 40 -0.81 -4.18 -9.36
C LEU A 40 -0.69 -5.61 -8.82
N VAL A 41 -0.71 -6.63 -9.68
CA VAL A 41 -0.43 -8.02 -9.25
C VAL A 41 0.96 -8.12 -8.62
N GLY A 42 1.94 -7.46 -9.21
CA GLY A 42 3.29 -7.34 -8.64
C GLY A 42 3.26 -6.71 -7.24
N ALA A 43 2.56 -5.60 -7.06
CA ALA A 43 2.43 -4.91 -5.76
C ALA A 43 1.77 -5.81 -4.70
N VAL A 44 0.70 -6.52 -5.07
CA VAL A 44 0.03 -7.49 -4.19
C VAL A 44 0.96 -8.64 -3.81
N ALA A 45 1.71 -9.19 -4.77
CA ALA A 45 2.69 -10.25 -4.51
C ALA A 45 3.85 -9.77 -3.62
N TRP A 46 4.31 -8.53 -3.83
CA TRP A 46 5.31 -7.89 -2.99
C TRP A 46 4.84 -7.74 -1.55
N SER A 47 3.63 -7.21 -1.35
CA SER A 47 3.00 -7.07 -0.03
C SER A 47 2.91 -8.40 0.70
N LEU A 48 2.48 -9.47 0.01
CA LEU A 48 2.46 -10.83 0.60
C LEU A 48 3.87 -11.30 0.97
N THR A 49 4.88 -11.02 0.13
CA THR A 49 6.27 -11.41 0.39
C THR A 49 6.82 -10.73 1.64
N ILE A 50 6.59 -9.42 1.78
CA ILE A 50 6.98 -8.65 2.97
C ILE A 50 6.28 -9.18 4.22
N GLU A 51 4.99 -9.50 4.14
CA GLU A 51 4.23 -10.02 5.27
C GLU A 51 4.73 -11.41 5.72
N LEU A 52 5.02 -12.30 4.77
CA LEU A 52 5.62 -13.60 5.06
C LEU A 52 7.03 -13.46 5.65
N ALA A 53 7.86 -12.56 5.12
CA ALA A 53 9.18 -12.26 5.67
C ALA A 53 9.07 -11.70 7.10
N ALA A 54 8.13 -10.78 7.35
CA ALA A 54 7.87 -10.24 8.68
C ALA A 54 7.39 -11.33 9.65
N ALA A 55 6.56 -12.27 9.19
CA ALA A 55 6.14 -13.42 9.99
C ALA A 55 7.32 -14.34 10.34
N ALA A 56 8.19 -14.64 9.38
CA ALA A 56 9.39 -15.45 9.60
C ALA A 56 10.36 -14.80 10.60
N LEU A 57 10.62 -13.48 10.47
CA LEU A 57 11.45 -12.74 11.42
C LEU A 57 10.85 -12.73 12.83
N ARG A 58 9.53 -12.61 12.96
CA ARG A 58 8.84 -12.70 14.26
C ARG A 58 9.03 -14.08 14.91
N LEU A 59 8.98 -15.16 14.13
CA LEU A 59 9.25 -16.52 14.64
C LEU A 59 10.69 -16.69 15.15
N GLN A 60 11.62 -15.92 14.59
CA GLN A 60 13.03 -15.90 15.01
C GLN A 60 13.33 -14.84 16.08
N HIS A 61 12.30 -14.15 16.60
CA HIS A 61 12.44 -13.01 17.53
C HIS A 61 13.32 -11.86 17.02
N LEU A 62 13.46 -11.75 15.68
CA LEU A 62 14.20 -10.67 15.04
C LEU A 62 13.28 -9.45 14.79
N PRO A 63 13.83 -8.22 14.86
CA PRO A 63 13.06 -7.02 14.58
C PRO A 63 12.64 -6.99 13.10
N ASN A 64 11.34 -6.86 12.85
CA ASN A 64 10.77 -6.75 11.51
C ASN A 64 10.85 -5.32 10.93
N LEU A 65 11.28 -4.33 11.74
CA LEU A 65 11.46 -2.93 11.32
C LEU A 65 12.47 -2.79 10.17
N LEU A 66 13.39 -3.76 10.04
CA LEU A 66 14.34 -3.88 8.92
C LEU A 66 13.64 -3.93 7.55
N LEU A 67 12.40 -4.43 7.51
CA LEU A 67 11.65 -4.59 6.26
C LEU A 67 10.98 -3.29 5.81
N ILE A 68 10.81 -2.30 6.68
CA ILE A 68 10.08 -1.06 6.34
C ILE A 68 10.69 -0.35 5.12
N PRO A 69 12.01 -0.09 5.03
CA PRO A 69 12.59 0.57 3.85
C PRO A 69 12.43 -0.24 2.56
N LEU A 70 12.47 -1.57 2.65
CA LEU A 70 12.26 -2.44 1.49
C LEU A 70 10.80 -2.40 1.05
N ASP A 71 9.88 -2.48 2.00
CA ASP A 71 8.44 -2.48 1.77
C ASP A 71 8.00 -1.22 1.01
N VAL A 72 8.30 -0.04 1.59
CA VAL A 72 7.89 1.25 1.01
C VAL A 72 8.53 1.53 -0.35
N VAL A 73 9.77 1.08 -0.59
CA VAL A 73 10.40 1.24 -1.92
C VAL A 73 9.74 0.32 -2.94
N GLY A 74 9.50 -0.94 -2.60
CA GLY A 74 8.86 -1.90 -3.49
C GLY A 74 7.40 -1.54 -3.79
N GLU A 75 6.63 -1.19 -2.76
CA GLU A 75 5.23 -0.75 -2.87
C GLU A 75 5.13 0.50 -3.76
N LEU A 76 5.87 1.57 -3.43
CA LEU A 76 5.89 2.80 -4.23
C LEU A 76 6.30 2.54 -5.68
N THR A 77 7.33 1.74 -5.91
CA THR A 77 7.83 1.45 -7.27
C THR A 77 6.75 0.77 -8.12
N LEU A 78 6.14 -0.30 -7.61
CA LEU A 78 5.15 -1.07 -8.37
C LEU A 78 3.87 -0.28 -8.62
N LEU A 79 3.39 0.47 -7.62
CA LEU A 79 2.21 1.33 -7.78
C LEU A 79 2.50 2.52 -8.68
N ALA A 80 3.69 3.10 -8.62
CA ALA A 80 4.08 4.18 -9.52
C ALA A 80 4.17 3.71 -10.98
N LEU A 81 4.73 2.53 -11.23
CA LEU A 81 4.76 1.92 -12.57
C LEU A 81 3.34 1.61 -13.08
N MET A 82 2.43 1.19 -12.20
CA MET A 82 1.00 1.04 -12.53
C MET A 82 0.42 2.38 -13.02
N TYR A 83 0.61 3.47 -12.27
CA TYR A 83 0.12 4.80 -12.66
C TYR A 83 0.81 5.32 -13.92
N GLN A 84 2.09 5.05 -14.11
CA GLN A 84 2.81 5.39 -15.33
C GLN A 84 2.17 4.74 -16.57
N ALA A 85 1.90 3.43 -16.48
CA ALA A 85 1.28 2.67 -17.56
C ALA A 85 -0.17 3.13 -17.88
N ALA A 86 -0.88 3.64 -16.86
CA ALA A 86 -2.25 4.10 -16.99
C ALA A 86 -2.36 5.55 -17.51
N LEU A 87 -1.57 6.47 -16.95
CA LEU A 87 -1.63 7.89 -17.30
C LEU A 87 -0.94 8.19 -18.64
N ARG A 88 0.11 7.41 -18.98
CA ARG A 88 0.91 7.56 -20.23
C ARG A 88 1.40 9.00 -20.47
N SER A 89 1.56 9.79 -19.42
CA SER A 89 2.01 11.17 -19.50
C SER A 89 3.52 11.24 -19.80
N ALA A 90 3.91 12.06 -20.78
CA ALA A 90 5.32 12.27 -21.12
C ALA A 90 6.15 12.82 -19.95
N ALA A 91 5.56 13.74 -19.17
CA ALA A 91 6.20 14.27 -17.96
C ALA A 91 6.44 13.18 -16.92
N LEU A 92 5.43 12.33 -16.68
CA LEU A 92 5.55 11.23 -15.73
C LEU A 92 6.62 10.22 -16.19
N ASN A 93 6.67 9.89 -17.49
CA ASN A 93 7.69 8.99 -18.02
C ASN A 93 9.11 9.50 -17.88
N ARG A 94 9.31 10.83 -17.95
CA ARG A 94 10.63 11.45 -17.81
C ARG A 94 11.07 11.56 -16.35
N TRP A 95 10.16 11.97 -15.47
CA TRP A 95 10.51 12.34 -14.10
C TRP A 95 10.33 11.22 -13.08
N LEU A 96 9.46 10.25 -13.35
CA LEU A 96 9.18 9.17 -12.39
C LEU A 96 10.42 8.32 -12.06
N PRO A 97 11.24 7.86 -13.02
CA PRO A 97 12.43 7.06 -12.68
C PRO A 97 13.42 7.82 -11.79
N ILE A 98 13.56 9.13 -12.01
CA ILE A 98 14.40 10.01 -11.18
C ILE A 98 13.81 10.09 -9.77
N GLY A 99 12.50 10.32 -9.65
CA GLY A 99 11.81 10.35 -8.36
C GLY A 99 11.93 9.05 -7.57
N LEU A 100 11.77 7.90 -8.24
CA LEU A 100 11.94 6.58 -7.63
C LEU A 100 13.39 6.33 -7.19
N ALA A 101 14.37 6.71 -8.02
CA ALA A 101 15.79 6.59 -7.66
C ALA A 101 16.16 7.46 -6.46
N LEU A 102 15.65 8.70 -6.41
CA LEU A 102 15.85 9.61 -5.27
C LEU A 102 15.20 9.06 -4.00
N PHE A 103 13.96 8.56 -4.07
CA PHE A 103 13.27 7.98 -2.93
C PHE A 103 13.96 6.71 -2.42
N ALA A 104 14.37 5.81 -3.33
CA ALA A 104 15.14 4.62 -2.98
C ALA A 104 16.48 4.98 -2.33
N SER A 105 17.18 5.99 -2.84
CA SER A 105 18.42 6.50 -2.23
C SER A 105 18.17 7.05 -0.83
N TYR A 106 17.10 7.84 -0.65
CA TYR A 106 16.69 8.32 0.67
C TYR A 106 16.38 7.17 1.64
N ALA A 107 15.65 6.14 1.19
CA ALA A 107 15.37 4.94 1.98
C ALA A 107 16.67 4.22 2.41
N LEU A 108 17.62 4.03 1.49
CA LEU A 108 18.92 3.41 1.76
C LEU A 108 19.77 4.23 2.73
N LEU A 109 19.86 5.54 2.53
CA LEU A 109 20.57 6.44 3.44
C LEU A 109 19.96 6.40 4.84
N SER A 110 18.63 6.36 4.93
CA SER A 110 17.95 6.26 6.21
C SER A 110 18.40 5.00 6.99
N MET A 111 18.71 3.89 6.30
CA MET A 111 19.21 2.66 6.94
C MET A 111 20.58 2.83 7.60
N LEU A 112 21.36 3.83 7.23
CA LEU A 112 22.70 4.08 7.78
C LEU A 112 22.67 4.87 9.12
N ASP A 113 21.63 5.68 9.35
CA ASP A 113 21.57 6.66 10.46
C ASP A 113 21.21 6.08 11.84
N ALA A 114 20.91 4.78 11.95
CA ALA A 114 20.55 4.15 13.24
C ALA A 114 20.83 2.65 13.23
N PRO A 115 20.97 1.99 14.40
CA PRO A 115 20.86 0.53 14.47
C PRO A 115 19.52 0.14 13.84
N VAL A 116 19.59 -0.51 12.67
CA VAL A 116 18.45 -0.77 11.77
C VAL A 116 17.30 -1.49 12.51
N ALA A 117 17.63 -2.16 13.62
CA ALA A 117 16.74 -2.90 14.50
C ALA A 117 15.73 -2.08 15.32
N VAL A 118 15.90 -0.77 15.54
CA VAL A 118 15.19 -0.09 16.67
C VAL A 118 14.28 1.07 16.27
N LYS A 119 14.54 1.78 15.16
CA LYS A 119 13.82 3.03 14.86
C LYS A 119 12.65 2.81 13.89
N PHE A 120 11.44 3.15 14.35
CA PHE A 120 10.27 3.28 13.47
C PHE A 120 10.46 4.47 12.52
N ARG A 121 10.32 4.24 11.22
CA ARG A 121 10.59 5.24 10.17
C ARG A 121 9.30 5.88 9.70
N ALA A 122 8.78 6.77 10.54
CA ALA A 122 7.54 7.48 10.25
C ALA A 122 7.70 8.43 9.05
N ASP A 123 8.84 9.11 8.97
CA ASP A 123 9.23 10.00 7.88
C ASP A 123 9.14 9.31 6.51
N LEU A 124 9.77 8.14 6.37
CA LEU A 124 9.82 7.39 5.11
C LEU A 124 8.42 6.96 4.65
N GLN A 125 7.60 6.48 5.57
CA GLN A 125 6.22 6.09 5.30
C GLN A 125 5.34 7.30 4.94
N ILE A 126 5.50 8.44 5.62
CA ILE A 126 4.75 9.66 5.28
C ILE A 126 5.11 10.12 3.86
N THR A 127 6.40 10.18 3.53
CA THR A 127 6.86 10.57 2.19
C THR A 127 6.32 9.64 1.11
N GLU A 128 6.40 8.32 1.31
CA GLU A 128 5.81 7.31 0.43
C GLU A 128 4.32 7.58 0.16
N ASN A 129 3.53 7.72 1.22
CA ASN A 129 2.08 7.88 1.11
C ASN A 129 1.69 9.21 0.47
N CYS A 130 2.46 10.28 0.69
CA CYS A 130 2.28 11.54 -0.02
C CYS A 130 2.55 11.42 -1.52
N LEU A 131 3.60 10.69 -1.93
CA LEU A 131 3.91 10.45 -3.34
C LEU A 131 2.82 9.60 -4.01
N LEU A 132 2.33 8.55 -3.35
CA LEU A 132 1.21 7.75 -3.83
C LEU A 132 -0.07 8.59 -3.94
N LEU A 133 -0.39 9.41 -2.93
CA LEU A 133 -1.54 10.29 -2.96
C LEU A 133 -1.47 11.28 -4.14
N ALA A 134 -0.29 11.82 -4.44
CA ALA A 134 -0.09 12.70 -5.58
C ALA A 134 -0.39 11.98 -6.92
N LEU A 135 0.05 10.73 -7.09
CA LEU A 135 -0.26 9.92 -8.28
C LEU A 135 -1.76 9.61 -8.39
N VAL A 136 -2.41 9.27 -7.27
CA VAL A 136 -3.86 9.05 -7.19
C VAL A 136 -4.62 10.32 -7.61
N VAL A 137 -4.23 11.49 -7.11
CA VAL A 137 -4.86 12.77 -7.46
C VAL A 137 -4.66 13.11 -8.94
N LEU A 138 -3.47 12.87 -9.49
CA LEU A 138 -3.22 13.04 -10.92
C LEU A 138 -4.14 12.14 -11.77
N TYR A 139 -4.34 10.90 -11.34
CA TYR A 139 -5.26 9.98 -11.99
C TYR A 139 -6.72 10.45 -11.91
N PHE A 140 -7.20 10.85 -10.74
CA PHE A 140 -8.57 11.39 -10.62
C PHE A 140 -8.75 12.67 -11.44
N ARG A 141 -7.75 13.54 -11.50
CA ARG A 141 -7.79 14.73 -12.36
C ARG A 141 -7.93 14.35 -13.84
N GLN A 142 -7.18 13.35 -14.31
CA GLN A 142 -7.30 12.86 -15.69
C GLN A 142 -8.67 12.22 -15.95
N LEU A 143 -9.18 11.46 -14.99
CA LEU A 143 -10.48 10.79 -15.09
C LEU A 143 -11.63 11.81 -15.18
N LEU A 144 -11.55 12.90 -14.39
CA LEU A 144 -12.54 13.98 -14.41
C LEU A 144 -12.47 14.84 -15.68
N SER A 145 -11.29 15.03 -16.27
CA SER A 145 -11.15 15.78 -17.53
C SER A 145 -11.61 14.98 -18.74
N GLN A 146 -11.52 13.66 -18.68
CA GLN A 146 -12.01 12.74 -19.71
C GLN A 146 -13.45 12.34 -19.39
N LEU A 147 -14.42 13.21 -19.70
CA LEU A 147 -15.89 13.01 -19.55
C LEU A 147 -16.49 11.77 -20.27
N THR A 148 -15.65 10.88 -20.79
CA THR A 148 -16.02 9.72 -21.61
C THR A 148 -16.40 8.49 -20.77
N VAL A 149 -16.00 8.41 -19.49
CA VAL A 149 -16.32 7.26 -18.63
C VAL A 149 -17.71 7.42 -18.03
N ARG A 150 -18.74 6.91 -18.72
CA ARG A 150 -20.14 6.93 -18.25
C ARG A 150 -20.40 6.12 -16.96
N ARG A 151 -19.47 5.22 -16.57
CA ARG A 151 -19.59 4.29 -15.43
C ARG A 151 -18.24 4.07 -14.77
N LEU A 152 -17.90 4.94 -13.83
CA LEU A 152 -16.63 4.93 -13.08
C LEU A 152 -16.43 3.62 -12.30
N GLU A 153 -17.53 3.05 -11.79
CA GLU A 153 -17.54 1.82 -11.02
C GLU A 153 -17.13 0.57 -11.83
N ARG A 154 -17.06 0.68 -13.16
CA ARG A 154 -16.58 -0.40 -14.03
C ARG A 154 -15.11 -0.28 -14.41
N GLU A 155 -14.45 0.79 -13.98
CA GLU A 155 -13.05 1.01 -14.24
C GLU A 155 -12.22 0.39 -13.09
N PRO A 156 -11.31 -0.58 -13.36
CA PRO A 156 -10.52 -1.22 -12.31
C PRO A 156 -9.62 -0.28 -11.49
N LEU A 157 -8.87 0.60 -12.16
CA LEU A 157 -7.99 1.60 -11.53
C LEU A 157 -8.77 2.65 -10.72
N PHE A 158 -10.05 2.89 -10.99
CA PHE A 158 -10.88 3.72 -10.11
C PHE A 158 -10.96 3.10 -8.71
N TRP A 159 -11.24 1.79 -8.60
CA TRP A 159 -11.29 1.08 -7.31
C TRP A 159 -9.94 1.07 -6.61
N VAL A 160 -8.86 0.79 -7.35
CA VAL A 160 -7.49 0.83 -6.83
C VAL A 160 -7.17 2.20 -6.25
N SER A 161 -7.46 3.26 -7.02
CA SER A 161 -7.17 4.64 -6.63
C SER A 161 -8.01 5.10 -5.45
N ALA A 162 -9.28 4.71 -5.38
CA ALA A 162 -10.16 5.01 -4.25
C ALA A 162 -9.68 4.31 -2.96
N GLY A 163 -9.30 3.02 -3.06
CA GLY A 163 -8.70 2.29 -1.94
C GLY A 163 -7.40 2.93 -1.47
N LEU A 164 -6.49 3.25 -2.40
CA LEU A 164 -5.22 3.92 -2.09
C LEU A 164 -5.44 5.29 -1.45
N PHE A 165 -6.40 6.08 -1.92
CA PHE A 165 -6.71 7.38 -1.34
C PHE A 165 -7.09 7.27 0.13
N ILE A 166 -8.05 6.38 0.45
CA ILE A 166 -8.52 6.15 1.81
C ILE A 166 -7.38 5.62 2.70
N TYR A 167 -6.63 4.64 2.20
CA TYR A 167 -5.51 4.05 2.93
C TYR A 167 -4.40 5.06 3.21
N CYS A 168 -3.94 5.81 2.20
CA CYS A 168 -2.85 6.78 2.35
C CYS A 168 -3.22 7.86 3.38
N LEU A 169 -4.43 8.42 3.29
CA LEU A 169 -4.89 9.43 4.24
C LEU A 169 -4.93 8.87 5.68
N GLY A 170 -5.47 7.67 5.87
CA GLY A 170 -5.52 7.04 7.19
C GLY A 170 -4.14 6.66 7.73
N LYS A 171 -3.27 6.07 6.88
CA LYS A 171 -1.89 5.66 7.25
C LYS A 171 -1.07 6.88 7.65
N ILE A 172 -1.13 7.99 6.91
CA ILE A 172 -0.40 9.23 7.26
C ILE A 172 -0.77 9.69 8.67
N GLN A 173 -2.06 9.76 9.03
CA GLN A 173 -2.48 10.18 10.37
C GLN A 173 -1.95 9.23 11.45
N ILE A 174 -2.09 7.92 11.25
CA ILE A 174 -1.63 6.92 12.22
C ILE A 174 -0.12 6.98 12.43
N VAL A 175 0.64 7.08 11.35
CA VAL A 175 2.12 7.14 11.37
C VAL A 175 2.60 8.45 11.99
N LEU A 176 1.99 9.58 11.64
CA LEU A 176 2.36 10.91 12.16
C LEU A 176 2.23 10.99 13.68
N PHE A 177 1.19 10.37 14.24
CA PHE A 177 0.96 10.37 15.69
C PHE A 177 1.56 9.16 16.42
N SER A 178 2.18 8.21 15.72
CA SER A 178 2.61 6.93 16.29
C SER A 178 3.53 7.06 17.52
N ASP A 179 4.56 7.90 17.44
CA ASP A 179 5.50 8.14 18.55
C ASP A 179 4.82 8.85 19.73
N TYR A 180 3.98 9.84 19.45
CA TYR A 180 3.22 10.56 20.47
C TYR A 180 2.24 9.62 21.20
N LEU A 181 1.57 8.74 20.47
CA LEU A 181 0.67 7.74 21.02
C LEU A 181 1.40 6.69 21.87
N LEU A 182 2.62 6.32 21.49
CA LEU A 182 3.44 5.38 22.27
C LEU A 182 3.93 5.99 23.59
N LEU A 183 4.27 7.28 23.59
CA LEU A 183 4.84 7.96 24.76
C LEU A 183 3.77 8.46 25.74
N HIS A 184 2.60 8.87 25.26
CA HIS A 184 1.60 9.58 26.08
C HIS A 184 0.29 8.82 26.32
N TYR A 185 0.05 7.70 25.63
CA TYR A 185 -1.20 6.93 25.75
C TYR A 185 -0.96 5.47 26.14
N SER A 186 -2.04 4.80 26.59
CA SER A 186 -1.96 3.40 27.00
C SER A 186 -1.66 2.47 25.83
N ARG A 187 -1.00 1.33 26.12
CA ARG A 187 -0.76 0.27 25.12
C ARG A 187 -2.06 -0.22 24.46
N GLN A 188 -3.16 -0.28 25.21
CA GLN A 188 -4.45 -0.69 24.68
C GLN A 188 -5.00 0.31 23.65
N PHE A 189 -4.86 1.61 23.91
CA PHE A 189 -5.25 2.64 22.95
C PHE A 189 -4.39 2.56 21.67
N ASN A 190 -3.08 2.40 21.83
CA ASN A 190 -2.16 2.21 20.72
C ASN A 190 -2.55 0.99 19.86
N GLN A 191 -2.86 -0.15 20.49
CA GLN A 191 -3.35 -1.35 19.81
C GLN A 191 -4.65 -1.11 19.04
N ALA A 192 -5.58 -0.31 19.57
CA ALA A 192 -6.82 0.04 18.88
C ALA A 192 -6.55 0.85 17.61
N VAL A 193 -5.62 1.82 17.67
CA VAL A 193 -5.18 2.61 16.51
C VAL A 193 -4.56 1.73 15.42
N TRP A 194 -3.69 0.78 15.81
CA TRP A 194 -3.16 -0.21 14.86
C TRP A 194 -4.23 -1.20 14.35
N GLY A 195 -5.30 -1.42 15.12
CA GLY A 195 -6.50 -2.11 14.65
C GLY A 195 -7.18 -1.38 13.49
N VAL A 196 -7.32 -0.06 13.59
CA VAL A 196 -7.82 0.79 12.50
C VAL A 196 -6.91 0.70 11.27
N HIS A 197 -5.58 0.70 11.47
CA HIS A 197 -4.64 0.51 10.38
C HIS A 197 -4.87 -0.82 9.61
N LYS A 198 -5.09 -1.93 10.32
CA LYS A 198 -5.43 -3.21 9.70
C LYS A 198 -6.75 -3.17 8.91
N LEU A 199 -7.75 -2.44 9.42
CA LEU A 199 -9.00 -2.24 8.67
C LEU A 199 -8.77 -1.47 7.37
N LEU A 200 -7.92 -0.43 7.39
CA LEU A 200 -7.56 0.31 6.18
C LEU A 200 -6.84 -0.58 5.16
N ILE A 201 -5.92 -1.45 5.60
CA ILE A 201 -5.28 -2.46 4.74
C ILE A 201 -6.34 -3.40 4.15
N MET A 202 -7.30 -3.84 4.94
CA MET A 202 -8.36 -4.74 4.49
C MET A 202 -9.24 -4.08 3.41
N VAL A 203 -9.57 -2.79 3.58
CA VAL A 203 -10.28 -2.00 2.56
C VAL A 203 -9.44 -1.87 1.29
N LEU A 204 -8.15 -1.53 1.41
CA LEU A 204 -7.24 -1.40 0.27
C LEU A 204 -7.17 -2.71 -0.54
N ASN A 205 -6.88 -3.82 0.14
CA ASN A 205 -6.78 -5.13 -0.50
C ASN A 205 -8.10 -5.60 -1.10
N SER A 206 -9.24 -5.23 -0.49
CA SER A 206 -10.55 -5.50 -1.07
C SER A 206 -10.75 -4.73 -2.37
N SER A 207 -10.34 -3.47 -2.42
CA SER A 207 -10.36 -2.67 -3.66
C SER A 207 -9.45 -3.26 -4.74
N TYR A 208 -8.27 -3.77 -4.37
CA TYR A 208 -7.38 -4.46 -5.30
C TYR A 208 -8.01 -5.75 -5.84
N ALA A 209 -8.64 -6.55 -4.96
CA ALA A 209 -9.37 -7.73 -5.36
C ALA A 209 -10.48 -7.37 -6.36
N VAL A 210 -11.34 -6.40 -6.03
CA VAL A 210 -12.40 -5.95 -6.93
C VAL A 210 -11.83 -5.56 -8.30
N ALA A 211 -10.76 -4.76 -8.34
CA ALA A 211 -10.12 -4.33 -9.58
C ALA A 211 -9.56 -5.49 -10.42
N LEU A 212 -8.87 -6.45 -9.80
CA LEU A 212 -8.27 -7.59 -10.52
C LEU A 212 -9.32 -8.62 -10.99
N TRP A 213 -10.46 -8.69 -10.30
CA TRP A 213 -11.59 -9.55 -10.69
C TRP A 213 -12.53 -8.91 -11.72
N MET A 214 -12.41 -7.60 -11.96
CA MET A 214 -13.12 -6.95 -13.07
C MET A 214 -12.60 -7.43 -14.43
N ARG A 215 -13.50 -7.51 -15.42
CA ARG A 215 -13.12 -7.82 -16.79
C ARG A 215 -12.69 -6.54 -17.48
N PRO A 216 -11.44 -6.41 -17.97
CA PRO A 216 -11.05 -5.27 -18.78
C PRO A 216 -11.91 -5.28 -20.05
N ARG A 217 -12.65 -4.19 -20.28
CA ARG A 217 -13.36 -3.99 -21.54
C ARG A 217 -12.34 -3.56 -22.59
N LYS A 218 -12.38 -4.21 -23.75
CA LYS A 218 -11.64 -3.77 -24.96
C LYS A 218 -12.13 -2.39 -25.38
#